data_AF-A0A7T8JXR0-F1
#
_entry.id   AF-A0A7T8JXR0-F1
#
_cell.length_a   1.000
_cell.length_b   1.000
_cell.length_c   1.000
_cell.angle_alpha   90.00
_cell.angle_beta   90.00
_cell.angle_gamma   90.00
#
_symmetry.space_group_name_H-M   'P 1'
#
loop_
_entity.id
_entity.type
_entity.pdbx_description
1 polymer ?
#
loop_
_entity_poly.entity_id
_entity_poly.type
_entity_poly.pdbx_seq_one_letter_code
_entity_poly.pdbx_strand_id
1 'polypeptide(L)'
;MEQARRDAILELARAGHKPAAIYKLLNYPKTTVYRVFNAWEAEGKVCRKAHNMRSDKICTPRFFAGLEKSIKALPGTSLSRLDKNHGVSKQLVSKAVNEDLGYRSYRMAKQHILTASMKATRLTNGKRLINGLKSHGGRIIFFSDEKNWTVGRSYNVQNDRWLAKEREEVPAVFTTKFPASVMTLGVICSTGEVMPPFFFNPKERVNAERYCEVMEEVVIPWMKDNAAGREFIFQQDSAPAHIALRTTNLFNSHGITFWDRNTWPSNSPDLNPCDYYW
;
A
#
# COMPACT_ATOMS: atom_id res chain seq x y z
N MET A 1 38.94 -11.41 6.53
CA MET A 1 39.83 -12.59 6.36
C MET A 1 41.13 -12.28 5.61
N GLU A 2 41.11 -11.56 4.48
CA GLU A 2 42.34 -11.34 3.68
C GLU A 2 43.39 -10.44 4.37
N GLN A 3 42.98 -9.44 5.16
CA GLN A 3 43.91 -8.53 5.84
C GLN A 3 44.70 -9.22 6.96
N ALA A 4 44.04 -10.00 7.82
CA ALA A 4 44.69 -10.76 8.89
C ALA A 4 45.77 -11.74 8.36
N ARG A 5 45.58 -12.31 7.16
CA ARG A 5 46.61 -13.14 6.52
C ARG A 5 47.85 -12.35 6.13
N ARG A 6 47.68 -11.09 5.70
CA ARG A 6 48.80 -10.20 5.36
C ARG A 6 49.54 -9.76 6.62
N ASP A 7 48.80 -9.40 7.67
CA ASP A 7 49.40 -8.98 8.94
C ASP A 7 50.26 -10.11 9.53
N ALA A 8 49.78 -11.36 9.49
CA ALA A 8 50.55 -12.53 9.92
C ALA A 8 51.84 -12.77 9.09
N ILE A 9 51.79 -12.54 7.77
CA ILE A 9 52.97 -12.62 6.90
C ILE A 9 53.99 -11.52 7.28
N LEU A 10 53.50 -10.32 7.60
CA LEU A 10 54.34 -9.16 7.91
C LEU A 10 54.99 -9.25 9.28
N GLU A 11 54.29 -9.76 10.30
CA GLU A 11 54.87 -10.01 11.62
C GLU A 11 56.05 -10.99 11.52
N LEU A 12 55.90 -12.07 10.75
CA LEU A 12 56.99 -13.01 10.52
C LEU A 12 58.12 -12.43 9.66
N ALA A 13 57.80 -11.57 8.70
CA ALA A 13 58.80 -10.84 7.90
C ALA A 13 59.62 -9.87 8.76
N ARG A 14 58.97 -9.13 9.67
CA ARG A 14 59.61 -8.24 10.66
C ARG A 14 60.49 -9.01 11.64
N ALA A 15 60.07 -10.23 12.02
CA ALA A 15 60.86 -11.14 12.82
C ALA A 15 62.05 -11.78 12.07
N GLY A 16 62.29 -11.41 10.81
CA GLY A 16 63.46 -11.83 10.02
C GLY A 16 63.29 -13.16 9.28
N HIS A 17 62.09 -13.75 9.24
CA HIS A 17 61.86 -14.99 8.49
C HIS A 17 61.83 -14.74 6.98
N LYS A 18 62.51 -15.62 6.22
CA LYS A 18 62.47 -15.59 4.75
C LYS A 18 61.11 -16.05 4.21
N PRO A 19 60.65 -15.57 3.03
CA PRO A 19 59.36 -15.94 2.43
C PRO A 19 59.13 -17.45 2.30
N ALA A 20 60.19 -18.20 2.03
CA ALA A 20 60.19 -19.66 1.92
C ALA A 20 59.81 -20.37 3.23
N ALA A 21 60.16 -19.80 4.39
CA ALA A 21 59.78 -20.31 5.70
C ALA A 21 58.35 -19.88 6.04
N ILE A 22 57.98 -18.64 5.72
CA ILE A 22 56.67 -18.07 6.03
C ILE A 22 55.54 -18.84 5.33
N TYR A 23 55.67 -19.19 4.05
CA TYR A 23 54.60 -19.90 3.35
C TYR A 23 54.41 -21.34 3.86
N LYS A 24 55.49 -22.00 4.30
CA LYS A 24 55.42 -23.32 4.92
C LYS A 24 54.78 -23.26 6.31
N LEU A 25 55.11 -22.23 7.09
CA LEU A 25 54.61 -22.06 8.45
C LEU A 25 53.13 -21.68 8.49
N LEU A 26 52.72 -20.72 7.66
CA LEU A 26 51.33 -20.24 7.63
C LEU A 26 50.41 -21.07 6.72
N ASN A 27 50.97 -22.02 5.97
CA ASN A 27 50.27 -22.81 4.94
C ASN A 27 49.45 -21.94 3.96
N TYR A 28 49.98 -20.77 3.61
CA TYR A 28 49.37 -19.85 2.65
C TYR A 28 49.91 -20.07 1.24
N PRO A 29 49.14 -19.72 0.18
CA PRO A 29 49.62 -19.83 -1.18
C PRO A 29 50.96 -19.09 -1.36
N LYS A 30 51.96 -19.80 -1.89
CA LYS A 30 53.32 -19.29 -2.10
C LYS A 30 53.32 -17.93 -2.83
N THR A 31 52.47 -17.79 -3.85
CA THR A 31 52.31 -16.55 -4.63
C THR A 31 51.88 -15.36 -3.77
N THR A 32 50.97 -15.57 -2.81
CA THR A 32 50.48 -14.51 -1.91
C THR A 32 51.57 -14.07 -0.94
N VAL A 33 52.30 -15.02 -0.34
CA VAL A 33 53.37 -14.73 0.61
C VAL A 33 54.49 -13.92 -0.03
N TYR A 34 54.99 -14.37 -1.19
CA TYR A 34 56.04 -13.65 -1.91
C TYR A 34 55.58 -12.27 -2.40
N ARG A 35 54.34 -12.14 -2.89
CA ARG A 35 53.80 -10.85 -3.33
C ARG A 35 53.70 -9.85 -2.18
N VAL A 36 53.27 -10.29 -0.99
CA VAL A 36 53.15 -9.42 0.19
C VAL A 36 54.53 -9.06 0.74
N PHE A 37 55.44 -10.04 0.84
CA PHE A 37 56.80 -9.82 1.35
C PHE A 37 57.59 -8.85 0.46
N ASN A 38 57.59 -9.05 -0.86
CA ASN A 38 58.31 -8.18 -1.79
C ASN A 38 57.71 -6.76 -1.82
N ALA A 39 56.39 -6.63 -1.68
CA ALA A 39 55.74 -5.32 -1.58
C ALA A 39 56.11 -4.58 -0.28
N TRP A 40 56.31 -5.33 0.82
CA TRP A 40 56.79 -4.77 2.07
C TRP A 40 58.27 -4.36 1.99
N GLU A 41 59.13 -5.20 1.42
CA GLU A 41 60.58 -4.93 1.28
C GLU A 41 60.84 -3.71 0.38
N ALA A 42 60.07 -3.55 -0.70
CA ALA A 42 60.28 -2.47 -1.67
C ALA A 42 59.59 -1.14 -1.28
N GLU A 43 58.38 -1.18 -0.70
CA GLU A 43 57.56 0.03 -0.49
C GLU A 43 57.22 0.31 0.99
N GLY A 44 57.57 -0.60 1.92
CA GLY A 44 57.19 -0.50 3.34
C GLY A 44 55.68 -0.61 3.62
N LYS A 45 54.87 -0.99 2.62
CA LYS A 45 53.40 -0.94 2.68
C LYS A 45 52.78 -2.23 3.21
N VAL A 46 51.82 -2.06 4.12
CA VAL A 46 51.10 -3.13 4.83
C VAL A 46 49.71 -3.42 4.22
N CYS A 47 49.11 -2.42 3.57
CA CYS A 47 47.72 -2.47 3.13
C CYS A 47 47.58 -2.82 1.63
N ARG A 48 46.44 -3.41 1.26
CA ARG A 48 46.05 -3.58 -0.15
C ARG A 48 45.95 -2.19 -0.82
N LYS A 49 46.41 -2.06 -2.06
CA LYS A 49 46.10 -0.87 -2.88
C LYS A 49 44.58 -0.71 -2.91
N ALA A 50 44.10 0.49 -2.57
CA ALA A 50 42.69 0.82 -2.71
C ALA A 50 42.24 0.47 -4.13
N HIS A 51 41.09 -0.18 -4.25
CA HIS A 51 40.54 -0.41 -5.58
C HIS A 51 40.31 0.96 -6.21
N ASN A 52 40.83 1.19 -7.41
CA ASN A 52 40.43 2.39 -8.14
C ASN A 52 38.91 2.36 -8.26
N MET A 53 38.25 3.44 -7.83
CA MET A 53 36.83 3.60 -8.11
C MET A 53 36.68 3.48 -9.61
N ARG A 54 35.76 2.61 -10.04
CA ARG A 54 35.35 2.57 -11.43
C ARG A 54 34.86 3.97 -11.75
N SER A 55 35.53 4.66 -12.68
CA SER A 55 35.03 5.95 -13.16
C SER A 55 33.78 5.65 -13.98
N ASP A 56 32.62 5.56 -13.33
CA ASP A 56 31.36 5.51 -14.04
C ASP A 56 31.19 6.88 -14.70
N LYS A 57 31.70 7.02 -15.93
CA LYS A 57 31.74 8.29 -16.70
C LYS A 57 30.34 8.90 -16.91
N ILE A 58 29.30 8.10 -16.71
CA ILE A 58 27.91 8.45 -16.97
C ILE A 58 27.22 8.97 -15.71
N CYS A 59 27.44 8.37 -14.53
CA CYS A 59 26.82 8.75 -13.25
C CYS A 59 27.48 9.99 -12.62
N THR A 60 27.50 11.08 -13.37
CA THR A 60 28.00 12.39 -12.93
C THR A 60 26.91 13.18 -12.18
N PRO A 61 27.27 14.15 -11.34
CA PRO A 61 26.29 15.06 -10.74
C PRO A 61 25.37 15.74 -11.79
N ARG A 62 25.92 16.04 -12.98
CA ARG A 62 25.14 16.58 -14.10
C ARG A 62 24.08 15.61 -14.62
N PHE A 63 24.40 14.32 -14.68
CA PHE A 63 23.45 13.28 -15.07
C PHE A 63 22.31 13.15 -14.05
N PHE A 64 22.63 13.11 -12.75
CA PHE A 64 21.62 13.06 -11.69
C PHE A 64 20.71 14.30 -11.72
N ALA A 65 21.27 15.50 -11.86
CA ALA A 65 20.49 16.73 -11.99
C ALA A 65 19.60 16.73 -13.25
N GLY A 66 20.09 16.16 -14.36
CA GLY A 66 19.32 15.98 -15.60
C GLY A 66 18.14 15.01 -15.44
N LEU A 67 18.36 13.88 -14.76
CA LEU A 67 17.31 12.92 -14.42
C LEU A 67 16.27 13.56 -13.49
N GLU A 68 16.71 14.21 -12.41
CA GLU A 68 15.83 14.86 -11.45
C GLU A 68 14.97 15.95 -12.10
N LYS A 69 15.56 16.77 -12.99
CA LYS A 69 14.83 17.75 -13.79
C LYS A 69 13.77 17.10 -14.68
N SER A 70 14.10 15.97 -15.31
CA SER A 70 13.18 15.23 -16.17
C SER A 70 11.99 14.68 -15.37
N ILE A 71 12.26 14.13 -14.19
CA ILE A 71 11.24 13.58 -13.28
C ILE A 71 10.35 14.69 -12.74
N LYS A 72 10.91 15.81 -12.28
CA LYS A 72 10.14 16.96 -11.78
C LYS A 72 9.25 17.57 -12.86
N ALA A 73 9.73 17.64 -14.10
CA ALA A 73 8.95 18.15 -15.22
C ALA A 73 7.74 17.24 -15.55
N LEU A 74 7.95 15.92 -15.57
CA LEU A 74 6.91 14.93 -15.88
C LEU A 74 7.04 13.68 -14.99
N PRO A 75 6.44 13.69 -13.78
CA PRO A 75 6.59 12.58 -12.82
C PRO A 75 6.03 11.23 -13.30
N GLY A 76 5.09 11.24 -14.25
CA GLY A 76 4.52 10.04 -14.86
C GLY A 76 5.41 9.35 -15.90
N THR A 77 6.62 9.85 -16.14
CA THR A 77 7.53 9.29 -17.15
C THR A 77 8.05 7.92 -16.72
N SER A 78 7.94 6.92 -17.60
CA SER A 78 8.46 5.58 -17.31
C SER A 78 9.99 5.53 -17.32
N LEU A 79 10.57 4.59 -16.56
CA LEU A 79 12.02 4.34 -16.57
C LEU A 79 12.55 4.02 -17.98
N SER A 80 11.74 3.30 -18.78
CA SER A 80 12.05 2.96 -20.19
C SER A 80 11.91 4.14 -21.18
N ARG A 81 11.49 5.31 -20.70
CA ARG A 81 11.50 6.55 -21.48
C ARG A 81 12.65 7.45 -21.03
N LEU A 82 12.93 7.46 -19.72
CA LEU A 82 14.10 8.12 -19.16
C LEU A 82 15.41 7.51 -19.71
N ASP A 83 15.49 6.20 -19.88
CA ASP A 83 16.67 5.54 -20.45
C ASP A 83 16.96 5.99 -21.90
N LYS A 84 15.93 6.06 -22.76
CA LYS A 84 16.01 6.54 -24.14
C LYS A 84 16.37 8.02 -24.20
N ASN A 85 15.73 8.84 -23.36
CA ASN A 85 15.97 10.28 -23.33
C ASN A 85 17.40 10.63 -22.93
N HIS A 86 18.00 9.83 -22.04
CA HIS A 86 19.35 10.05 -21.52
C HIS A 86 20.41 9.17 -22.21
N GLY A 87 20.01 8.32 -23.16
CA GLY A 87 20.91 7.45 -23.93
C GLY A 87 21.63 6.40 -23.09
N VAL A 88 21.01 5.93 -22.01
CA VAL A 88 21.61 5.00 -21.03
C VAL A 88 20.80 3.72 -20.91
N SER A 89 21.34 2.71 -20.21
CA SER A 89 20.61 1.48 -19.97
C SER A 89 19.50 1.67 -18.92
N LYS A 90 18.39 0.95 -19.10
CA LYS A 90 17.28 0.93 -18.12
C LYS A 90 17.71 0.57 -16.71
N GLN A 91 18.67 -0.35 -16.57
CA GLN A 91 19.22 -0.76 -15.28
C GLN A 91 19.93 0.41 -14.58
N LEU A 92 20.71 1.20 -15.33
CA LEU A 92 21.40 2.36 -14.78
C LEU A 92 20.39 3.42 -14.31
N VAL A 93 19.38 3.72 -15.12
CA VAL A 93 18.32 4.66 -14.72
C VAL A 93 17.55 4.14 -13.50
N SER A 94 17.20 2.85 -13.47
CA SER A 94 16.51 2.27 -12.32
C SER A 94 17.34 2.39 -11.04
N LYS A 95 18.64 2.13 -11.10
CA LYS A 95 19.54 2.29 -9.95
C LYS A 95 19.65 3.77 -9.55
N ALA A 96 19.92 4.65 -10.50
CA ALA A 96 20.03 6.08 -10.26
C ALA A 96 18.76 6.68 -9.65
N VAL A 97 17.59 6.29 -10.15
CA VAL A 97 16.30 6.80 -9.66
C VAL A 97 15.96 6.23 -8.28
N ASN A 98 16.15 4.92 -8.06
CA ASN A 98 15.73 4.29 -6.80
C ASN A 98 16.77 4.38 -5.68
N GLU A 99 18.05 4.15 -5.96
CA GLU A 99 19.10 4.10 -4.95
C GLU A 99 19.73 5.47 -4.73
N ASP A 100 20.17 6.13 -5.80
CA ASP A 100 20.95 7.37 -5.69
C ASP A 100 20.07 8.60 -5.43
N LEU A 101 18.95 8.74 -6.17
CA LEU A 101 18.00 9.85 -6.01
C LEU A 101 16.88 9.56 -4.99
N GLY A 102 16.72 8.29 -4.57
CA GLY A 102 15.72 7.91 -3.56
C GLY A 102 14.26 7.96 -4.01
N TYR A 103 13.97 8.13 -5.30
CA TYR A 103 12.59 8.07 -5.80
C TYR A 103 12.07 6.63 -5.76
N ARG A 104 10.74 6.49 -5.74
CA ARG A 104 10.05 5.20 -5.83
C ARG A 104 8.92 5.31 -6.83
N SER A 105 8.69 4.25 -7.58
CA SER A 105 7.52 4.16 -8.45
C SER A 105 6.31 3.72 -7.62
N TYR A 106 5.32 4.61 -7.53
CA TYR A 106 4.04 4.32 -6.88
C TYR A 106 2.95 4.15 -7.95
N ARG A 107 1.98 3.26 -7.68
CA ARG A 107 0.77 3.19 -8.49
C ARG A 107 -0.10 4.40 -8.15
N MET A 108 -0.60 5.08 -9.18
CA MET A 108 -1.61 6.13 -8.97
C MET A 108 -2.90 5.50 -8.45
N ALA A 109 -3.35 5.93 -7.28
CA ALA A 109 -4.62 5.51 -6.72
C ALA A 109 -5.77 6.22 -7.46
N LYS A 110 -6.82 5.47 -7.81
CA LYS A 110 -8.07 6.08 -8.25
C LYS A 110 -8.73 6.72 -7.04
N GLN A 111 -9.13 7.98 -7.15
CA GLN A 111 -9.84 8.71 -6.11
C GLN A 111 -11.07 9.38 -6.70
N HIS A 112 -12.10 9.56 -5.87
CA HIS A 112 -13.28 10.32 -6.26
C HIS A 112 -12.93 11.79 -6.49
N ILE A 113 -13.53 12.39 -7.50
CA ILE A 113 -13.39 13.82 -7.75
C ILE A 113 -14.13 14.57 -6.62
N LEU A 114 -13.38 15.32 -5.83
CA LEU A 114 -13.93 16.19 -4.78
C LEU A 114 -13.82 17.65 -5.23
N THR A 115 -14.96 18.32 -5.42
CA THR A 115 -15.00 19.75 -5.69
C THR A 115 -14.58 20.55 -4.44
N ALA A 116 -14.22 21.83 -4.62
CA ALA A 116 -13.86 22.70 -3.50
C ALA A 116 -15.01 22.81 -2.48
N SER A 117 -16.25 22.89 -2.95
CA SER A 117 -17.46 22.89 -2.10
C SER A 117 -17.57 21.59 -1.29
N MET A 118 -17.43 20.43 -1.93
CA MET A 118 -17.46 19.14 -1.23
C MET A 118 -16.39 19.03 -0.14
N LYS A 119 -15.17 19.52 -0.41
CA LYS A 119 -14.08 19.55 0.59
C LYS A 119 -14.43 20.43 1.79
N ALA A 120 -15.01 21.61 1.56
CA ALA A 120 -15.45 22.51 2.62
C ALA A 120 -16.58 21.91 3.47
N THR A 121 -17.58 21.28 2.84
CA THR A 121 -18.65 20.55 3.53
C THR A 121 -18.10 19.40 4.34
N ARG A 122 -17.23 18.56 3.76
CA ARG A 122 -16.58 17.46 4.48
C ARG A 122 -15.80 17.95 5.70
N LEU A 123 -15.04 19.04 5.57
CA LEU A 123 -14.28 19.61 6.68
C LEU A 123 -15.21 20.11 7.80
N THR A 124 -16.30 20.77 7.43
CA THR A 124 -17.28 21.29 8.39
C THR A 124 -17.99 20.16 9.13
N ASN A 125 -18.50 19.16 8.40
CA ASN A 125 -19.17 18.00 8.96
C ASN A 125 -18.20 17.15 9.79
N GLY A 126 -16.97 16.95 9.32
CA GLY A 126 -15.93 16.23 10.06
C GLY A 126 -15.58 16.91 11.39
N LYS A 127 -15.48 18.24 11.43
CA LYS A 127 -15.29 18.98 12.69
C LYS A 127 -16.47 18.79 13.65
N ARG A 128 -17.71 18.84 13.14
CA ARG A 128 -18.92 18.58 13.94
C ARG A 128 -18.93 17.15 14.50
N LEU A 129 -18.61 16.17 13.66
CA LEU A 129 -18.52 14.77 14.02
C LEU A 129 -17.50 14.56 15.15
N ILE A 130 -16.28 15.10 14.99
CA ILE A 130 -15.22 15.03 16.01
C ILE A 130 -15.68 15.68 17.32
N ASN A 131 -16.31 16.86 17.27
CA ASN A 131 -16.80 17.53 18.46
C ASN A 131 -17.92 16.72 19.14
N GLY A 132 -18.83 16.13 18.36
CA GLY A 132 -19.89 15.25 18.87
C GLY A 132 -19.33 14.01 19.57
N LEU A 133 -18.33 13.37 18.97
CA LEU A 133 -17.62 12.22 19.54
C LEU A 133 -16.87 12.58 20.82
N LYS A 134 -16.27 13.78 20.91
CA LYS A 134 -15.60 14.26 22.13
C LYS A 134 -16.59 14.54 23.26
N SER A 135 -17.73 15.17 22.96
CA SER A 135 -18.73 15.53 23.96
C SER A 135 -19.51 14.31 24.48
N HIS A 136 -19.64 13.25 23.68
CA HIS A 136 -20.35 12.02 24.02
C HIS A 136 -19.42 10.80 23.96
N GLY A 137 -18.22 10.96 24.50
CA GLY A 137 -17.24 9.88 24.57
C GLY A 137 -17.77 8.70 25.37
N GLY A 138 -17.92 7.55 24.72
CA GLY A 138 -18.41 6.30 25.35
C GLY A 138 -19.69 5.74 24.75
N ARG A 139 -20.36 6.46 23.84
CA ARG A 139 -21.46 5.88 23.05
C ARG A 139 -20.95 4.81 22.10
N ILE A 140 -21.72 3.75 21.96
CA ILE A 140 -21.48 2.74 20.93
C ILE A 140 -21.85 3.32 19.58
N ILE A 141 -21.04 3.03 18.56
CA ILE A 141 -21.33 3.43 17.19
C ILE A 141 -21.55 2.16 16.37
N PHE A 142 -22.69 2.07 15.70
CA PHE A 142 -22.96 1.04 14.72
C PHE A 142 -22.79 1.64 13.33
N PHE A 143 -21.85 1.12 12.56
CA PHE A 143 -21.59 1.50 11.18
C PHE A 143 -22.26 0.50 10.25
N SER A 144 -23.01 0.98 9.26
CA SER A 144 -23.59 0.12 8.22
C SER A 144 -23.06 0.48 6.85
N ASP A 145 -23.07 -0.51 5.96
CA ASP A 145 -22.82 -0.30 4.54
C ASP A 145 -23.41 -1.45 3.73
N GLU A 146 -23.65 -1.21 2.44
CA GLU A 146 -24.06 -2.21 1.48
C GLU A 146 -22.93 -2.50 0.47
N LYS A 147 -22.58 -3.78 0.31
CA LYS A 147 -21.62 -4.22 -0.71
C LYS A 147 -22.25 -5.14 -1.73
N ASN A 148 -21.90 -4.91 -3.00
CA ASN A 148 -22.24 -5.82 -4.09
C ASN A 148 -21.10 -6.80 -4.34
N TRP A 149 -21.40 -8.10 -4.25
CA TRP A 149 -20.50 -9.18 -4.58
C TRP A 149 -20.83 -9.71 -5.96
N THR A 150 -19.88 -9.61 -6.89
CA THR A 150 -20.03 -10.18 -8.24
C THR A 150 -19.50 -11.62 -8.27
N VAL A 151 -20.27 -12.54 -8.86
CA VAL A 151 -19.86 -13.96 -9.01
C VAL A 151 -18.71 -14.11 -10.03
N GLY A 152 -18.60 -13.17 -10.97
CA GLY A 152 -17.54 -13.18 -11.99
C GLY A 152 -16.15 -13.01 -11.38
N ARG A 153 -15.17 -13.76 -11.89
CA ARG A 153 -13.78 -13.66 -11.48
C ARG A 153 -13.21 -12.29 -11.86
N SER A 154 -12.62 -11.58 -10.91
CA SER A 154 -11.79 -10.41 -11.20
C SER A 154 -10.43 -10.88 -11.74
N TYR A 155 -10.02 -10.37 -12.90
CA TYR A 155 -8.73 -10.68 -13.50
C TYR A 155 -7.78 -9.50 -13.30
N ASN A 156 -6.67 -9.73 -12.61
CA ASN A 156 -5.62 -8.75 -12.52
C ASN A 156 -4.76 -8.84 -13.77
N VAL A 157 -5.09 -8.04 -14.78
CA VAL A 157 -4.39 -8.05 -16.06
C VAL A 157 -2.87 -7.90 -15.92
N GLN A 158 -2.32 -7.32 -14.85
CA GLN A 158 -0.87 -7.20 -14.72
C GLN A 158 -0.20 -8.50 -14.24
N ASN A 159 -0.85 -9.21 -13.31
CA ASN A 159 -0.27 -10.37 -12.64
C ASN A 159 -0.74 -11.68 -13.26
N ASP A 160 -2.01 -11.74 -13.63
CA ASP A 160 -2.59 -12.87 -14.33
C ASP A 160 -2.17 -12.75 -15.80
N ARG A 161 -1.06 -13.41 -16.14
CA ARG A 161 -0.49 -13.45 -17.48
C ARG A 161 -0.35 -14.90 -17.89
N TRP A 162 -0.64 -15.19 -19.16
CA TRP A 162 -0.46 -16.51 -19.74
C TRP A 162 0.84 -16.51 -20.56
N LEU A 163 1.75 -17.42 -20.24
CA LEU A 163 2.97 -17.62 -21.02
C LEU A 163 2.65 -18.62 -22.14
N ALA A 164 2.65 -18.13 -23.37
CA ALA A 164 2.41 -18.91 -24.57
C ALA A 164 3.36 -18.48 -25.69
N LYS A 165 3.63 -19.38 -26.64
CA LYS A 165 4.41 -19.06 -27.83
C LYS A 165 3.55 -18.31 -28.84
N GLU A 166 2.32 -18.75 -29.01
CA GLU A 166 1.34 -18.19 -29.94
C GLU A 166 0.12 -17.63 -29.22
N ARG A 167 -0.57 -16.66 -29.83
CA ARG A 167 -1.71 -15.98 -29.19
C ARG A 167 -2.91 -16.91 -29.01
N GLU A 168 -3.04 -17.90 -29.89
CA GLU A 168 -4.10 -18.90 -29.98
C GLU A 168 -4.04 -19.91 -28.81
N GLU A 169 -2.87 -20.09 -28.20
CA GLU A 169 -2.67 -20.97 -27.03
C GLU A 169 -3.20 -20.34 -25.73
N VAL A 170 -3.50 -19.04 -25.75
CA VAL A 170 -3.97 -18.30 -24.57
C VAL A 170 -5.49 -18.48 -24.45
N PRO A 171 -5.99 -19.07 -23.35
CA PRO A 171 -7.42 -19.29 -23.17
C PRO A 171 -8.19 -17.96 -23.15
N ALA A 172 -9.34 -17.94 -23.82
CA ALA A 172 -10.25 -16.81 -23.76
C ALA A 172 -10.93 -16.74 -22.37
N VAL A 173 -10.89 -15.57 -21.75
CA VAL A 173 -11.66 -15.30 -20.52
C VAL A 173 -12.98 -14.66 -20.95
N PHE A 174 -14.07 -15.42 -20.85
CA PHE A 174 -15.40 -14.92 -21.17
C PHE A 174 -16.00 -14.22 -19.95
N THR A 175 -16.45 -12.98 -20.16
CA THR A 175 -17.16 -12.19 -19.14
C THR A 175 -18.54 -11.83 -19.65
N THR A 176 -19.57 -12.04 -18.83
CA THR A 176 -20.93 -11.57 -19.13
C THR A 176 -21.00 -10.05 -18.99
N LYS A 177 -21.73 -9.36 -19.88
CA LYS A 177 -21.90 -7.90 -19.84
C LYS A 177 -22.44 -7.38 -18.50
N PHE A 178 -23.32 -8.17 -17.86
CA PHE A 178 -23.87 -7.90 -16.54
C PHE A 178 -23.67 -9.15 -15.68
N PRO A 179 -22.55 -9.26 -14.92
CA PRO A 179 -22.32 -10.41 -14.06
C PRO A 179 -23.42 -10.51 -13.01
N ALA A 180 -23.77 -11.74 -12.64
CA ALA A 180 -24.64 -11.96 -11.49
C ALA A 180 -23.97 -11.39 -10.24
N SER A 181 -24.75 -10.65 -9.44
CA SER A 181 -24.30 -10.07 -8.19
C SER A 181 -25.34 -10.25 -7.10
N VAL A 182 -24.85 -10.32 -5.85
CA VAL A 182 -25.68 -10.30 -4.65
C VAL A 182 -25.27 -9.10 -3.79
N MET A 183 -26.27 -8.40 -3.24
CA MET A 183 -26.03 -7.28 -2.34
C MET A 183 -26.07 -7.79 -0.90
N THR A 184 -25.12 -7.34 -0.09
CA THR A 184 -25.06 -7.65 1.35
C THR A 184 -25.15 -6.37 2.15
N LEU A 185 -25.98 -6.36 3.18
CA LEU A 185 -25.95 -5.36 4.24
C LEU A 185 -25.11 -5.90 5.40
N GLY A 186 -24.12 -5.11 5.82
CA GLY A 186 -23.29 -5.39 6.98
C GLY A 186 -23.42 -4.28 8.02
N VAL A 187 -23.34 -4.65 9.29
CA VAL A 187 -23.28 -3.71 10.41
C VAL A 187 -22.16 -4.10 11.35
N ILE A 188 -21.30 -3.13 11.68
CA ILE A 188 -20.15 -3.29 12.56
C ILE A 188 -20.32 -2.38 13.77
N CYS A 189 -20.20 -2.97 14.95
CA CYS A 189 -20.21 -2.27 16.21
C CYS A 189 -18.80 -1.76 16.54
N SER A 190 -18.71 -0.55 17.09
CA SER A 190 -17.45 0.03 17.58
C SER A 190 -16.76 -0.78 18.68
N THR A 191 -17.49 -1.69 19.35
CA THR A 191 -16.92 -2.61 20.35
C THR A 191 -16.39 -3.92 19.74
N GLY A 192 -16.53 -4.12 18.42
CA GLY A 192 -15.93 -5.23 17.67
C GLY A 192 -16.92 -6.30 17.20
N GLU A 193 -18.17 -6.26 17.66
CA GLU A 193 -19.21 -7.18 17.22
C GLU A 193 -19.63 -6.87 15.77
N VAL A 194 -19.85 -7.93 14.99
CA VAL A 194 -20.23 -7.83 13.58
C VAL A 194 -21.54 -8.59 13.38
N MET A 195 -22.50 -7.93 12.74
CA MET A 195 -23.78 -8.55 12.41
C MET A 195 -23.56 -9.64 11.36
N PRO A 196 -24.17 -10.83 11.50
CA PRO A 196 -24.24 -11.78 10.40
C PRO A 196 -24.74 -11.08 9.13
N PRO A 197 -24.04 -11.21 7.99
CA PRO A 197 -24.37 -10.45 6.79
C PRO A 197 -25.78 -10.79 6.31
N PHE A 198 -26.57 -9.76 6.05
CA PHE A 198 -27.89 -9.94 5.45
C PHE A 198 -27.79 -9.89 3.93
N PHE A 199 -28.20 -10.97 3.26
CA PHE A 199 -28.19 -11.06 1.81
C PHE A 199 -29.56 -10.69 1.25
N PHE A 200 -29.59 -9.67 0.38
CA PHE A 200 -30.76 -9.38 -0.42
C PHE A 200 -30.94 -10.42 -1.54
N ASN A 201 -32.17 -10.60 -1.99
CA ASN A 201 -32.45 -11.50 -3.10
C ASN A 201 -31.74 -11.02 -4.38
N PRO A 202 -31.29 -11.94 -5.26
CA PRO A 202 -30.65 -11.55 -6.51
C PRO A 202 -31.54 -10.62 -7.35
N LYS A 203 -30.97 -9.49 -7.80
CA LYS A 203 -31.66 -8.43 -8.56
C LYS A 203 -32.76 -7.69 -7.81
N GLU A 204 -32.89 -7.88 -6.50
CA GLU A 204 -33.78 -7.09 -5.66
C GLU A 204 -33.33 -5.63 -5.63
N ARG A 205 -34.29 -4.71 -5.76
CA ARG A 205 -34.03 -3.28 -5.61
C ARG A 205 -34.27 -2.89 -4.16
N VAL A 206 -33.22 -2.45 -3.48
CA VAL A 206 -33.32 -1.90 -2.13
C VAL A 206 -33.87 -0.47 -2.23
N ASN A 207 -35.19 -0.35 -2.23
CA ASN A 207 -35.90 0.92 -2.08
C ASN A 207 -36.07 1.25 -0.57
N ALA A 208 -36.63 2.42 -0.27
CA ALA A 208 -36.83 2.83 1.13
C ALA A 208 -37.74 1.88 1.92
N GLU A 209 -38.74 1.27 1.28
CA GLU A 209 -39.64 0.31 1.92
C GLU A 209 -38.91 -0.97 2.32
N ARG A 210 -38.23 -1.60 1.36
CA ARG A 210 -37.47 -2.82 1.61
C ARG A 210 -36.33 -2.58 2.60
N TYR A 211 -35.68 -1.42 2.53
CA TYR A 211 -34.68 -1.02 3.52
C TYR A 211 -35.28 -0.96 4.93
N CYS A 212 -36.44 -0.32 5.10
CA CYS A 212 -37.12 -0.23 6.39
C CYS A 212 -37.50 -1.61 6.94
N GLU A 213 -38.01 -2.52 6.11
CA GLU A 213 -38.32 -3.90 6.51
C GLU A 213 -37.09 -4.61 7.09
N VAL A 214 -35.96 -4.58 6.38
CA VAL A 214 -34.72 -5.20 6.84
C VAL A 214 -34.18 -4.53 8.10
N MET A 215 -34.30 -3.21 8.20
CA MET A 215 -33.93 -2.49 9.41
C MET A 215 -34.76 -2.92 10.62
N GLU A 216 -36.07 -3.08 10.45
CA GLU A 216 -36.99 -3.45 11.53
C GLU A 216 -36.87 -4.92 11.94
N GLU A 217 -36.75 -5.83 10.96
CA GLU A 217 -36.70 -7.27 11.19
C GLU A 217 -35.34 -7.77 11.69
N VAL A 218 -34.25 -7.13 11.26
CA VAL A 218 -32.88 -7.67 11.44
C VAL A 218 -31.99 -6.69 12.19
N VAL A 219 -31.81 -5.48 11.67
CA VAL A 219 -30.74 -4.59 12.12
C VAL A 219 -31.04 -3.95 13.47
N ILE A 220 -32.23 -3.40 13.66
CA ILE A 220 -32.64 -2.74 14.91
C ILE A 220 -32.65 -3.73 16.08
N PRO A 221 -33.23 -4.95 15.97
CA PRO A 221 -33.15 -5.96 17.01
C PRO A 221 -31.70 -6.30 17.37
N TRP A 222 -30.85 -6.54 16.37
CA TRP A 222 -29.44 -6.88 16.58
C TRP A 222 -28.67 -5.74 17.26
N MET A 223 -28.86 -4.48 16.83
CA MET A 223 -28.22 -3.32 17.46
C MET A 223 -28.65 -3.16 18.92
N LYS A 224 -29.95 -3.31 19.21
CA LYS A 224 -30.48 -3.16 20.58
C LYS A 224 -29.95 -4.24 21.51
N ASP A 225 -29.86 -5.47 21.03
CA ASP A 225 -29.27 -6.60 21.77
C ASP A 225 -27.79 -6.35 22.08
N ASN A 226 -26.98 -6.01 21.07
CA ASN A 226 -25.55 -5.73 21.24
C ASN A 226 -25.27 -4.47 22.08
N ALA A 227 -26.14 -3.47 21.99
CA ALA A 227 -26.05 -2.30 22.85
C ALA A 227 -26.28 -2.66 24.32
N ALA A 228 -27.10 -3.68 24.62
CA ALA A 228 -27.43 -4.12 25.97
C ALA A 228 -27.89 -2.95 26.87
N GLY A 229 -28.72 -2.05 26.31
CA GLY A 229 -29.23 -0.87 27.00
C GLY A 229 -28.27 0.33 27.07
N ARG A 230 -27.05 0.23 26.54
CA ARG A 230 -26.12 1.36 26.43
C ARG A 230 -26.59 2.34 25.36
N GLU A 231 -26.29 3.63 25.54
CA GLU A 231 -26.53 4.62 24.48
C GLU A 231 -25.68 4.30 23.25
N PHE A 232 -26.32 4.32 22.08
CA PHE A 232 -25.66 4.10 20.80
C PHE A 232 -26.11 5.11 19.75
N ILE A 233 -25.31 5.21 18.70
CA ILE A 233 -25.60 5.99 17.50
C ILE A 233 -25.40 5.13 16.26
N PHE A 234 -26.32 5.28 15.33
CA PHE A 234 -26.30 4.58 14.05
C PHE A 234 -25.69 5.47 12.96
N GLN A 235 -24.79 4.90 12.18
CA GLN A 235 -24.21 5.51 10.99
C GLN A 235 -24.67 4.73 9.76
N GLN A 236 -25.22 5.47 8.81
CA GLN A 236 -25.54 5.04 7.45
C GLN A 236 -25.04 6.09 6.45
N ASP A 237 -24.93 5.73 5.18
CA ASP A 237 -24.59 6.70 4.13
C ASP A 237 -25.81 7.60 3.78
N SER A 238 -25.66 8.46 2.77
CA SER A 238 -26.74 9.35 2.32
C SER A 238 -27.46 8.86 1.05
N ALA A 239 -27.52 7.54 0.81
CA ALA A 239 -28.27 6.97 -0.29
C ALA A 239 -29.75 7.38 -0.21
N PRO A 240 -30.46 7.50 -1.35
CA PRO A 240 -31.86 7.96 -1.36
C PRO A 240 -32.81 7.18 -0.45
N ALA A 241 -32.60 5.87 -0.29
CA ALA A 241 -33.39 5.05 0.62
C ALA A 241 -33.16 5.41 2.09
N HIS A 242 -31.94 5.79 2.46
CA HIS A 242 -31.53 6.05 3.84
C HIS A 242 -32.02 7.41 4.34
N ILE A 243 -32.09 8.40 3.44
CA ILE A 243 -32.59 9.75 3.74
C ILE A 243 -34.10 9.92 3.51
N ALA A 244 -34.79 8.86 3.09
CA ALA A 244 -36.23 8.91 2.88
C ALA A 244 -36.97 9.22 4.19
N LEU A 245 -38.10 9.93 4.07
CA LEU A 245 -38.94 10.28 5.22
C LEU A 245 -39.39 9.03 5.98
N ARG A 246 -39.70 7.94 5.26
CA ARG A 246 -40.08 6.65 5.84
C ARG A 246 -38.99 6.11 6.78
N THR A 247 -37.74 6.09 6.31
CA THR A 247 -36.58 5.62 7.08
C THR A 247 -36.32 6.48 8.31
N THR A 248 -36.41 7.81 8.14
CA THR A 248 -36.28 8.75 9.26
C THR A 248 -37.37 8.51 10.31
N ASN A 249 -38.61 8.31 9.88
CA ASN A 249 -39.74 8.05 10.77
C ASN A 249 -39.60 6.72 11.51
N LEU A 250 -39.09 5.67 10.85
CA LEU A 250 -38.78 4.38 11.48
C LEU A 250 -37.74 4.55 12.60
N PHE A 251 -36.64 5.24 12.33
CA PHE A 251 -35.63 5.46 13.38
C PHE A 251 -36.19 6.26 14.56
N ASN A 252 -36.98 7.29 14.28
CA ASN A 252 -37.64 8.06 15.32
C ASN A 252 -38.63 7.20 16.15
N SER A 253 -39.43 6.34 15.51
CA SER A 253 -40.40 5.48 16.21
C SER A 253 -39.72 4.42 17.08
N HIS A 254 -38.53 3.96 16.70
CA HIS A 254 -37.74 3.00 17.49
C HIS A 254 -36.78 3.66 18.49
N GLY A 255 -36.72 4.99 18.55
CA GLY A 255 -35.82 5.74 19.43
C GLY A 255 -34.34 5.65 19.02
N ILE A 256 -34.07 5.45 17.74
CA ILE A 256 -32.71 5.30 17.21
C ILE A 256 -32.12 6.68 16.92
N THR A 257 -31.01 7.00 17.58
CA THR A 257 -30.21 8.18 17.23
C THR A 257 -29.30 7.83 16.06
N PHE A 258 -29.24 8.67 15.02
CA PHE A 258 -28.41 8.45 13.85
C PHE A 258 -27.75 9.74 13.36
N TRP A 259 -26.63 9.62 12.63
CA TRP A 259 -26.03 10.78 11.97
C TRP A 259 -26.78 11.11 10.67
N ASP A 260 -27.35 12.31 10.63
CA ASP A 260 -28.01 12.84 9.44
C ASP A 260 -27.00 13.28 8.37
N ARG A 261 -27.52 13.70 7.20
CA ARG A 261 -26.70 14.19 6.08
C ARG A 261 -25.83 15.42 6.40
N ASN A 262 -26.17 16.15 7.47
CA ASN A 262 -25.46 17.35 7.89
C ASN A 262 -24.35 17.05 8.91
N THR A 263 -24.33 15.81 9.42
CA THR A 263 -23.36 15.32 10.39
C THR A 263 -22.38 14.35 9.72
N TRP A 264 -22.89 13.35 8.99
CA TRP A 264 -22.03 12.45 8.22
C TRP A 264 -21.58 13.11 6.91
N PRO A 265 -20.27 13.18 6.62
CA PRO A 265 -19.79 13.81 5.40
C PRO A 265 -20.03 12.93 4.17
N SER A 266 -20.66 13.50 3.12
CA SER A 266 -20.92 12.77 1.87
C SER A 266 -19.63 12.33 1.15
N ASN A 267 -19.72 11.21 0.41
CA ASN A 267 -18.62 10.60 -0.35
C ASN A 267 -17.38 10.28 0.51
N SER A 268 -17.59 9.85 1.76
CA SER A 268 -16.50 9.60 2.72
C SER A 268 -16.36 8.12 3.09
N PRO A 269 -16.11 7.23 2.11
CA PRO A 269 -15.85 5.82 2.42
C PRO A 269 -14.61 5.65 3.30
N ASP A 270 -13.69 6.62 3.25
CA ASP A 270 -12.50 6.67 4.11
C ASP A 270 -12.82 6.72 5.61
N LEU A 271 -14.05 7.12 5.98
CA LEU A 271 -14.49 7.25 7.37
C LEU A 271 -15.38 6.09 7.84
N ASN A 272 -15.85 5.22 6.94
CA ASN A 272 -16.70 4.09 7.30
C ASN A 272 -15.85 2.82 7.50
N PRO A 273 -15.80 2.23 8.70
CA PRO A 273 -15.10 0.97 8.93
C PRO A 273 -15.57 -0.19 8.05
N CYS A 274 -16.83 -0.21 7.62
CA CYS A 274 -17.36 -1.26 6.76
C CYS A 274 -16.60 -1.36 5.43
N ASP A 275 -16.26 -0.22 4.81
CA ASP A 275 -15.49 -0.16 3.56
C ASP A 275 -14.11 -0.86 3.67
N TYR A 276 -13.52 -0.89 4.87
CA TYR A 276 -12.24 -1.57 5.13
C TYR A 276 -12.41 -3.04 5.52
N TYR A 277 -13.56 -3.39 6.10
CA TYR A 277 -13.84 -4.74 6.56
C TYR A 277 -14.18 -5.69 5.41
N TRP A 278 -14.86 -5.18 4.39
CA TRP A 278 -15.29 -5.97 3.24
C TRP A 278 -14.17 -6.46 2.32
#